data_AF-A0A2V8KTA0-F1
#
_entry.id   AF-A0A2V8KTA0-F1
#
_cell.length_a   1.000
_cell.length_b   1.000
_cell.length_c   1.000
_cell.angle_alpha   90.00
_cell.angle_beta   90.00
_cell.angle_gamma   90.00
#
_symmetry.space_group_name_H-M   'P 1'
#
loop_
_entity.id
_entity.type
_entity.pdbx_description
1 polymer ?
#
loop_
_entity_poly.entity_id
_entity_poly.type
_entity_poly.pdbx_seq_one_letter_code
_entity_poly.pdbx_strand_id
1 'polypeptide(L)' 'MRDAMSHRGPDGAGIFISSDRRLALGHRRLAIIDLSERAAQPMSNEDDTLWVVFNGEIYNH' A
#
# COMPACT_ATOMS: atom_id res chain seq x y z
N MET A 1 14.09 1.37 -1.79
CA MET A 1 13.99 0.96 -0.36
C MET A 1 12.94 -0.12 -0.14
N ARG A 2 11.67 0.09 -0.52
CA ARG A 2 10.58 -0.91 -0.45
C ARG A 2 10.97 -2.30 -0.98
N ASP A 3 11.72 -2.38 -2.06
CA ASP A 3 12.04 -3.65 -2.73
C ASP A 3 12.98 -4.56 -1.92
N ALA A 4 13.70 -4.02 -0.94
CA ALA A 4 14.44 -4.83 0.04
C ALA A 4 13.49 -5.66 0.94
N MET A 5 12.21 -5.30 1.01
CA MET A 5 11.18 -6.00 1.78
C MET A 5 10.30 -6.92 0.92
N SER A 6 10.72 -7.28 -0.29
CA SER A 6 9.94 -8.13 -1.21
C SER A 6 9.46 -9.44 -0.56
N HIS A 7 10.29 -10.06 0.27
CA HIS A 7 9.97 -11.28 1.01
C HIS A 7 8.80 -11.14 1.99
N ARG A 8 8.46 -9.93 2.43
CA ARG A 8 7.32 -9.68 3.34
C ARG A 8 5.98 -9.50 2.61
N GLY A 9 6.02 -9.33 1.29
CA GLY A 9 4.85 -9.07 0.47
C GLY A 9 5.17 -9.30 -1.00
N PRO A 10 5.29 -10.58 -1.41
CA PRO A 10 5.68 -10.95 -2.77
C PRO A 10 4.56 -10.70 -3.79
N ASP A 11 3.31 -10.60 -3.36
CA ASP A 11 2.14 -10.59 -4.25
C ASP A 11 1.87 -9.23 -4.88
N GLY A 12 2.34 -8.14 -4.27
CA GLY A 12 2.09 -6.79 -4.78
C GLY A 12 3.09 -5.74 -4.33
N ALA A 13 3.21 -4.68 -5.12
CA ALA A 13 4.12 -3.57 -4.86
C ALA A 13 3.52 -2.25 -5.31
N GLY A 14 3.37 -1.28 -4.39
CA GLY A 14 2.87 0.05 -4.71
C GLY A 14 3.76 1.16 -4.18
N ILE A 15 3.72 2.32 -4.84
CA ILE A 15 4.41 3.54 -4.43
C ILE A 15 3.51 4.73 -4.74
N PHE A 16 3.43 5.65 -3.78
CA PHE A 16 2.87 6.98 -3.98
C PHE A 16 3.98 8.00 -3.77
N ILE A 17 4.01 9.04 -4.61
CA ILE A 17 4.92 10.17 -4.48
C ILE A 17 4.06 11.42 -4.57
N SER A 18 4.17 12.33 -3.60
CA SER A 18 3.42 13.58 -3.59
C SER A 18 3.76 14.44 -4.81
N SER A 19 2.82 15.29 -5.24
CA SER A 19 2.99 16.15 -6.41
C SER A 19 4.20 17.09 -6.29
N ASP A 20 4.47 17.59 -5.08
CA ASP A 20 5.65 18.42 -4.76
C ASP A 20 6.93 17.61 -4.55
N ARG A 21 6.86 16.28 -4.64
CA ARG A 21 7.95 15.30 -4.48
C ARG A 21 8.67 15.36 -3.13
N ARG A 22 8.02 15.89 -2.10
CA ARG A 22 8.58 15.96 -0.74
C ARG A 22 8.27 14.75 0.12
N LEU A 23 7.30 13.93 -0.29
CA LEU A 23 6.87 12.75 0.45
C LEU A 23 6.66 11.56 -0.50
N ALA A 24 7.02 10.36 -0.03
CA ALA A 24 6.72 9.12 -0.71
C ALA A 24 6.27 8.05 0.29
N LEU A 25 5.31 7.23 -0.12
CA LEU A 25 4.85 6.04 0.60
C LEU A 25 5.11 4.81 -0.27
N GLY A 26 5.54 3.70 0.32
CA GLY A 26 5.80 2.46 -0.41
C GLY A 26 5.33 1.24 0.37
N HIS A 27 4.74 0.27 -0.33
CA HIS A 27 4.14 -0.90 0.30
C HIS A 27 4.44 -2.21 -0.47
N ARG A 28 4.78 -3.26 0.27
CA ARG A 28 4.84 -4.65 -0.22
C ARG A 28 3.66 -5.42 0.35
N ARG A 29 2.89 -6.05 -0.53
CA ARG A 29 1.63 -6.69 -0.19
C ARG A 29 1.78 -8.21 -0.16
N LEU A 30 1.42 -8.81 0.97
CA LEU A 30 1.05 -10.21 1.07
C LEU A 30 -0.47 -10.26 0.99
N ALA A 31 -1.03 -10.89 -0.02
CA ALA A 31 -2.47 -10.91 -0.29
C ALA A 31 -3.15 -12.01 0.53
N ILE A 32 -3.91 -11.61 1.56
CA ILE A 32 -4.63 -12.53 2.46
C ILE A 32 -6.14 -12.26 2.42
N ILE A 33 -6.55 -11.01 2.62
CA ILE A 33 -7.95 -10.55 2.55
C ILE A 33 -8.10 -9.63 1.33
N ASP A 34 -9.17 -9.86 0.55
CA ASP A 34 -9.42 -9.30 -0.79
C ASP A 34 -8.22 -9.46 -1.73
N LEU A 35 -8.20 -10.54 -2.50
CA LEU A 35 -7.05 -10.84 -3.37
C LEU A 35 -6.98 -9.98 -4.63
N SER A 36 -7.94 -9.07 -4.85
CA SER A 36 -7.98 -8.24 -6.05
C SER A 36 -7.00 -7.05 -5.98
N GLU A 37 -6.73 -6.46 -7.15
CA GLU A 37 -5.94 -5.22 -7.26
C GLU A 37 -6.60 -4.01 -6.58
N ARG A 38 -7.91 -4.09 -6.25
CA ARG A 38 -8.61 -3.01 -5.55
C ARG A 38 -8.09 -2.82 -4.13
N ALA A 39 -7.51 -3.86 -3.53
CA ALA A 39 -6.87 -3.82 -2.22
C ALA A 39 -5.38 -3.43 -2.29
N ALA A 40 -4.92 -2.88 -3.43
CA ALA A 40 -3.57 -2.36 -3.56
C ALA A 40 -3.31 -1.20 -2.59
N GLN A 41 -2.05 -1.06 -2.20
CA GLN A 41 -1.55 -0.06 -1.25
C GLN A 41 -0.26 0.55 -1.82
N PRO A 42 0.06 1.84 -1.60
CA PRO A 42 -0.71 2.83 -0.82
C PRO A 42 -2.11 3.09 -1.38
N MET A 43 -3.09 3.21 -0.49
CA MET A 43 -4.49 3.41 -0.85
C MET A 43 -4.87 4.87 -0.61
N SER A 44 -5.62 5.45 -1.55
CA SER A 44 -6.22 6.77 -1.38
C SER A 44 -7.70 6.68 -1.01
N ASN A 45 -8.24 7.78 -0.49
CA ASN A 45 -9.67 8.02 -0.50
C ASN A 45 -10.14 8.45 -1.91
N GLU A 46 -11.45 8.66 -2.07
CA GLU A 46 -12.11 8.84 -3.37
C GLU A 46 -11.65 10.07 -4.17
N ASP A 47 -11.05 11.06 -3.51
CA ASP A 47 -10.58 12.30 -4.11
C ASP A 47 -9.05 12.50 -4.03
N ASP A 48 -8.31 11.45 -3.67
CA ASP A 48 -6.84 11.42 -3.58
C ASP A 48 -6.21 12.44 -2.62
N THR A 49 -6.99 12.97 -1.66
CA THR A 49 -6.50 13.94 -0.66
C THR A 49 -5.85 13.27 0.55
N LEU A 50 -6.20 12.01 0.83
CA LEU A 50 -5.68 11.21 1.94
C LEU A 50 -5.10 9.91 1.41
N TRP A 51 -3.92 9.54 1.92
CA TRP A 51 -3.21 8.33 1.53
C TRP A 51 -2.79 7.53 2.76
N VAL A 52 -2.96 6.21 2.71
CA VAL A 52 -2.59 5.29 3.79
C VAL A 52 -1.68 4.18 3.28
N VAL A 53 -0.82 3.70 4.18
CA VAL A 53 -0.16 2.40 4.08
C VAL A 53 -0.39 1.66 5.39
N PHE A 54 -0.68 0.37 5.31
CA PHE A 54 -0.97 -0.44 6.49
C PHE A 54 -0.34 -1.82 6.37
N ASN A 55 0.23 -2.32 7.46
CA ASN A 55 0.76 -3.68 7.54
C ASN A 55 0.18 -4.37 8.78
N GLY A 56 -0.81 -5.22 8.57
CA GLY A 56 -1.52 -5.94 9.62
C GLY A 56 -2.91 -6.35 9.16
N GLU A 57 -3.76 -6.67 10.13
CA GLU A 57 -5.15 -7.07 9.93
C GLU A 57 -6.04 -6.30 10.92
N ILE A 58 -7.17 -5.80 10.45
CA ILE A 58 -8.20 -5.18 11.29
C ILE A 58 -9.28 -6.23 11.49
N TYR A 59 -9.37 -6.85 12.66
CA TYR A 59 -10.28 -7.99 12.87
C TYR A 59 -11.77 -7.65 12.94
N ASN A 60 -12.09 -6.38 13.19
CA ASN A 60 -13.48 -5.92 13.34
C ASN A 60 -13.94 -5.16 12.09
N HIS A 61 -13.88 -5.84 10.93
CA HIS A 61 -14.29 -5.30 9.63
C HIS A 61 -15.56 -5.99 9.11
#